data_AF-A0A1B9IFH0-F1
#
_entry.id   AF-A0A1B9IFH0-F1
#
_cell.length_a   1.000
_cell.length_b   1.000
_cell.length_c   1.000
_cell.angle_alpha   90.00
_cell.angle_beta   90.00
_cell.angle_gamma   90.00
#
_symmetry.space_group_name_H-M   'P 1'
#
loop_
_entity.id
_entity.type
_entity.pdbx_description
1 polymer ?
#
loop_
_entity_poly.entity_id
_entity_poly.type
_entity_poly.pdbx_seq_one_letter_code
_entity_poly.pdbx_strand_id
1 'polypeptide(L)'
;MLGLSTLYGVAALLAGVSAGDPFFIVQHGTATFTTRVDPIINPRTISTHVHHVVGSSSFKNEHTYENNRDGKCTTANVIEDKSNYWAPQLYHKYDNGTFELVRMNRVNTYYLMRR
;
A
#
# COMPACT_ATOMS: atom_id res chain seq x y z
N MET A 1 3.16 -32.07 44.84
CA MET A 1 1.74 -31.73 44.59
C MET A 1 1.68 -30.26 44.18
N LEU A 2 1.63 -29.97 42.88
CA LEU A 2 1.32 -28.62 42.39
C LEU A 2 -0.16 -28.35 42.72
N GLY A 3 -0.44 -27.33 43.53
CA GLY A 3 -1.78 -27.03 44.02
C GLY A 3 -2.70 -26.60 42.88
N LEU A 4 -3.97 -27.00 42.95
CA LEU A 4 -5.01 -26.65 41.97
C LEU A 4 -5.06 -25.14 41.66
N SER A 5 -4.70 -24.28 42.62
CA SER A 5 -4.62 -22.82 42.48
C SER A 5 -3.62 -22.35 41.42
N THR A 6 -2.51 -23.06 41.20
CA THR A 6 -1.53 -22.72 40.15
C THR A 6 -2.03 -23.08 38.76
N LEU A 7 -2.88 -24.11 38.63
CA LEU A 7 -3.49 -24.50 37.35
C LEU A 7 -4.50 -23.46 36.83
N TYR A 8 -5.32 -22.89 37.71
CA TYR A 8 -6.32 -21.89 37.31
C TYR A 8 -5.68 -20.57 36.84
N GLY A 9 -4.54 -20.17 37.44
CA GLY A 9 -3.81 -18.97 37.02
C GLY A 9 -3.25 -19.06 35.60
N VAL A 10 -2.77 -20.25 35.19
CA VAL A 10 -2.22 -20.47 33.84
C VAL A 10 -3.32 -20.51 32.77
N ALA A 11 -4.49 -21.07 33.08
CA ALA A 11 -5.63 -21.10 32.16
C ALA A 11 -6.18 -19.69 31.84
N ALA A 12 -6.17 -18.77 32.82
CA ALA A 12 -6.61 -17.40 32.61
C ALA A 12 -5.66 -16.57 31.72
N LEU A 13 -4.36 -16.89 31.71
CA LEU A 13 -3.35 -16.24 30.87
C LEU A 13 -3.45 -16.61 29.38
N LEU A 14 -3.99 -17.78 29.04
CA LEU A 14 -4.16 -18.23 27.66
C LEU A 14 -5.44 -17.72 27.00
N ALA A 15 -6.45 -17.35 27.79
CA ALA A 15 -7.74 -16.87 27.28
C ALA A 15 -7.71 -15.43 26.73
N GLY A 16 -6.61 -14.68 26.96
CA GLY A 16 -6.48 -13.28 26.58
C GLY A 16 -5.78 -13.01 25.24
N VAL A 17 -5.28 -14.04 24.55
CA VAL A 17 -4.62 -13.86 23.25
C VAL A 17 -5.69 -13.83 22.15
N SER A 18 -6.19 -12.65 21.80
CA SER A 18 -6.96 -12.52 20.56
C SER A 18 -5.99 -12.69 19.39
N ALA A 19 -6.24 -13.66 18.51
CA ALA A 19 -5.60 -13.68 17.21
C ALA A 19 -6.04 -12.40 16.47
N GLY A 20 -5.14 -11.42 16.37
CA GLY A 20 -5.40 -10.21 15.59
C GLY A 20 -5.70 -10.56 14.14
N ASP A 21 -6.41 -9.69 13.43
CA ASP A 21 -6.74 -9.91 12.03
C ASP A 21 -5.45 -10.12 11.22
N PRO A 22 -5.24 -11.31 10.63
CA PRO A 22 -4.00 -11.58 9.92
C PRO A 22 -3.96 -10.73 8.65
N PHE A 23 -2.82 -10.10 8.42
CA PHE A 23 -2.52 -9.36 7.20
C PHE A 23 -1.16 -9.76 6.67
N PHE A 24 -0.96 -9.57 5.37
CA PHE A 24 0.37 -9.60 4.77
C PHE A 24 0.74 -8.22 4.23
N ILE A 25 2.03 -7.91 4.29
CA ILE A 25 2.58 -6.64 3.84
C ILE A 25 3.33 -6.88 2.53
N VAL A 26 2.94 -6.15 1.49
CA VAL A 26 3.74 -6.02 0.27
C VAL A 26 4.54 -4.73 0.37
N GLN A 27 5.85 -4.85 0.21
CA GLN A 27 6.78 -3.73 0.27
C GLN A 27 7.10 -3.26 -1.15
N HIS A 28 7.05 -1.95 -1.36
CA HIS A 28 7.43 -1.34 -2.62
C HIS A 28 8.72 -0.52 -2.48
N GLY A 29 9.51 -0.50 -3.56
CA GLY A 29 10.63 0.42 -3.74
C GLY A 29 10.17 1.85 -4.07
N THR A 30 11.01 2.58 -4.79
CA THR A 30 10.70 3.94 -5.26
C THR A 30 9.55 3.93 -6.26
N ALA A 31 8.89 5.08 -6.43
CA ALA A 31 7.79 5.24 -7.41
C ALA A 31 8.15 4.70 -8.80
N THR A 32 7.18 4.02 -9.40
CA THR A 32 7.17 3.73 -10.84
C THR A 32 6.93 5.04 -11.62
N PHE A 33 6.00 5.87 -11.14
CA PHE A 33 5.64 7.14 -11.77
C PHE A 33 5.32 8.23 -10.76
N THR A 34 5.55 9.48 -11.15
CA THR A 34 4.95 10.67 -10.51
C THR A 34 4.15 11.40 -11.58
N THR A 35 2.83 11.42 -11.46
CA THR A 35 1.96 11.79 -12.59
C THR A 35 0.59 12.30 -12.13
N ARG A 36 -0.13 13.03 -12.98
CA ARG A 36 -1.51 13.49 -12.75
C ARG A 36 -2.55 12.52 -13.35
N VAL A 37 -2.23 11.23 -13.37
CA VAL A 37 -3.14 10.20 -13.86
C VAL A 37 -3.95 9.65 -12.70
N ASP A 38 -5.28 9.64 -12.86
CA ASP A 38 -6.22 8.96 -11.95
C ASP A 38 -7.22 8.14 -12.77
N PRO A 39 -7.09 6.81 -12.82
CA PRO A 39 -7.96 5.98 -13.64
C PRO A 39 -9.36 5.75 -13.02
N ILE A 40 -9.56 6.13 -11.76
CA ILE A 40 -10.82 5.96 -11.02
C ILE A 40 -11.59 7.27 -10.97
N ILE A 41 -10.95 8.36 -10.52
CA ILE A 41 -11.62 9.66 -10.30
C ILE A 41 -11.62 10.52 -11.56
N ASN A 42 -10.54 10.50 -12.36
CA ASN A 42 -10.40 11.33 -13.57
C ASN A 42 -10.01 10.47 -14.80
N PRO A 43 -10.78 9.43 -15.14
CA PRO A 43 -10.45 8.57 -16.26
C PRO A 43 -10.32 9.38 -17.55
N ARG A 44 -9.30 9.06 -18.35
CA ARG A 44 -9.01 9.70 -19.65
C ARG A 44 -8.80 11.23 -19.60
N THR A 45 -8.65 11.81 -18.41
CA THR A 45 -8.42 13.25 -18.21
C THR A 45 -7.26 13.48 -17.23
N ILE A 46 -6.90 14.74 -17.00
CA ILE A 46 -5.82 15.11 -16.08
C ILE A 46 -6.42 15.30 -14.67
N SER A 47 -5.88 14.60 -13.68
CA SER A 47 -6.27 14.74 -12.27
C SER A 47 -5.98 16.15 -11.74
N THR A 48 -6.78 16.61 -10.79
CA THR A 48 -6.59 17.90 -10.10
C THR A 48 -5.31 17.97 -9.26
N HIS A 49 -4.68 16.84 -8.95
CA HIS A 49 -3.45 16.76 -8.17
C HIS A 49 -2.46 15.72 -8.75
N VAL A 50 -1.22 15.76 -8.27
CA VAL A 50 -0.15 14.84 -8.66
C VAL A 50 -0.17 13.63 -7.74
N HIS A 51 0.06 12.45 -8.30
CA HIS A 51 0.17 11.19 -7.58
C HIS A 51 1.60 10.68 -7.54
N HIS A 52 1.95 10.06 -6.41
CA HIS A 52 3.04 9.12 -6.29
C HIS A 52 2.51 7.71 -6.54
N VAL A 53 3.04 7.01 -7.55
CA VAL A 53 2.53 5.70 -7.99
C VAL A 53 3.57 4.61 -7.74
N VAL A 54 3.15 3.52 -7.09
CA VAL A 54 3.90 2.27 -6.95
C VAL A 54 3.10 1.10 -7.55
N GLY A 55 3.74 -0.06 -7.65
CA GLY A 55 3.21 -1.27 -8.28
C GLY A 55 3.67 -1.46 -9.73
N SER A 56 2.79 -2.02 -10.54
CA SER A 56 3.06 -2.45 -11.92
C SER A 56 3.44 -1.31 -12.89
N SER A 57 4.23 -1.65 -13.91
CA SER A 57 4.54 -0.77 -15.05
C SER A 57 3.36 -0.52 -15.99
N SER A 58 2.22 -1.18 -15.77
CA SER A 58 1.00 -1.05 -16.57
C SER A 58 0.10 0.11 -16.15
N PHE A 59 0.51 0.95 -15.21
CA PHE A 59 -0.29 2.09 -14.76
C PHE A 59 -0.60 3.05 -15.91
N LYS A 60 -1.89 3.35 -16.14
CA LYS A 60 -2.32 4.21 -17.24
C LYS A 60 -3.68 4.85 -16.95
N ASN A 61 -4.06 5.85 -17.73
CA ASN A 61 -5.26 6.70 -17.57
C ASN A 61 -6.62 5.99 -17.71
N GLU A 62 -6.62 4.71 -18.05
CA GLU A 62 -7.79 3.83 -18.09
C GLU A 62 -7.36 2.41 -17.72
N HIS A 63 -8.00 1.79 -16.73
CA HIS A 63 -7.59 0.48 -16.23
C HIS A 63 -8.54 -0.63 -16.68
N THR A 64 -7.97 -1.70 -17.26
CA THR A 64 -8.62 -2.99 -17.45
C THR A 64 -7.84 -4.08 -16.73
N TYR A 65 -8.47 -5.23 -16.51
CA TYR A 65 -7.83 -6.39 -15.90
C TYR A 65 -6.64 -6.88 -16.73
N GLU A 66 -6.83 -7.01 -18.04
CA GLU A 66 -5.84 -7.51 -19.00
C GLU A 66 -4.59 -6.63 -18.98
N ASN A 67 -4.77 -5.31 -18.97
CA ASN A 67 -3.67 -4.37 -18.89
C ASN A 67 -2.78 -4.59 -17.65
N ASN A 68 -3.36 -4.86 -16.48
CA ASN A 68 -2.56 -5.10 -15.29
C ASN A 68 -1.80 -6.43 -15.37
N ARG A 69 -2.42 -7.46 -15.97
CA ARG A 69 -1.75 -8.75 -16.21
C ARG A 69 -0.56 -8.63 -17.18
N ASP A 70 -0.62 -7.69 -18.12
CA ASP A 70 0.43 -7.43 -19.10
C ASP A 70 1.61 -6.58 -18.56
N GLY A 71 1.58 -6.19 -17.28
CA GLY A 71 2.65 -5.46 -16.62
C GLY A 71 3.98 -6.20 -16.62
N LYS A 72 5.00 -5.65 -17.28
CA LYS A 72 6.33 -6.27 -17.43
C LYS A 72 7.14 -6.27 -16.13
N CYS A 73 7.00 -5.25 -15.30
CA CYS A 73 7.69 -5.15 -14.01
C CYS A 73 6.79 -4.55 -12.93
N THR A 74 7.22 -4.66 -11.67
CA THR A 74 6.53 -4.10 -10.51
C THR A 74 7.57 -3.58 -9.52
N THR A 75 7.23 -2.57 -8.73
CA THR A 75 8.07 -2.09 -7.62
C THR A 75 7.88 -2.90 -6.34
N ALA A 76 6.91 -3.82 -6.32
CA ALA A 76 6.68 -4.74 -5.21
C ALA A 76 7.84 -5.72 -5.02
N ASN A 77 8.04 -6.17 -3.79
CA ASN A 77 8.96 -7.27 -3.45
C ASN A 77 8.45 -8.66 -3.87
N VAL A 78 7.18 -8.75 -4.27
CA VAL A 78 6.54 -9.96 -4.81
C VAL A 78 6.28 -9.74 -6.29
N ILE A 79 6.96 -10.49 -7.17
CA ILE A 79 6.97 -10.20 -8.62
C ILE A 79 5.60 -10.44 -9.28
N GLU A 80 4.81 -11.34 -8.70
CA GLU A 80 3.45 -11.68 -9.12
C GLU A 80 2.44 -10.56 -8.80
N ASP A 81 2.77 -9.64 -7.88
CA ASP A 81 1.91 -8.50 -7.57
C ASP A 81 2.03 -7.43 -8.67
N LYS A 82 1.03 -7.42 -9.56
CA LYS A 82 0.85 -6.41 -10.61
C LYS A 82 -0.21 -5.37 -10.27
N SER A 83 -0.58 -5.24 -9.00
CA SER A 83 -1.48 -4.18 -8.56
C SER A 83 -0.81 -2.81 -8.71
N ASN A 84 -1.60 -1.74 -8.76
CA ASN A 84 -1.09 -0.37 -8.74
C ASN A 84 -1.71 0.39 -7.56
N TYR A 85 -0.88 1.18 -6.90
CA TYR A 85 -1.27 2.02 -5.77
C TYR A 85 -0.80 3.44 -6.03
N TRP A 86 -1.69 4.41 -5.85
CA TRP A 86 -1.35 5.81 -6.04
C TRP A 86 -1.96 6.64 -4.92
N ALA A 87 -1.15 7.57 -4.40
CA ALA A 87 -1.56 8.50 -3.37
C ALA A 87 -1.16 9.93 -3.77
N PRO A 88 -1.84 10.97 -3.29
CA PRO A 88 -1.45 12.36 -3.52
C PRO A 88 0.00 12.60 -3.14
N GLN A 89 0.75 13.27 -4.01
CA GLN A 89 2.14 13.63 -3.77
C GLN A 89 2.22 14.77 -2.75
N LEU A 90 3.18 14.67 -1.82
CA LEU A 90 3.45 15.70 -0.84
C LEU A 90 4.44 16.73 -1.39
N TYR A 91 4.18 17.99 -1.07
CA TYR A 91 5.06 19.11 -1.41
C TYR A 91 5.35 19.93 -0.17
N HIS A 92 6.62 20.27 0.04
CA HIS A 92 7.01 21.29 1.00
C HIS A 92 6.78 22.66 0.36
N LYS A 93 6.05 23.54 1.06
CA LYS A 93 5.83 24.92 0.65
C LYS A 93 6.79 25.82 1.41
N TYR A 94 7.65 26.54 0.69
CA TYR A 94 8.55 27.52 1.26
C TYR A 94 7.86 28.87 1.49
N ASP A 95 8.44 29.70 2.38
CA ASP A 95 7.91 31.03 2.70
C ASP A 95 7.86 31.98 1.49
N ASN A 96 8.76 31.78 0.51
CA ASN A 96 8.76 32.51 -0.75
C ASN A 96 7.65 32.05 -1.74
N GLY A 97 6.80 31.09 -1.34
CA GLY A 97 5.67 30.58 -2.11
C GLY A 97 6.03 29.47 -3.11
N THR A 98 7.29 29.04 -3.22
CA THR A 98 7.66 27.91 -4.08
C THR A 98 7.35 26.58 -3.41
N PHE A 99 7.27 25.53 -4.23
CA PHE A 99 7.00 24.17 -3.78
C PHE A 99 8.11 23.23 -4.21
N GLU A 100 8.51 22.34 -3.31
CA GLU A 100 9.41 21.23 -3.60
C GLU A 100 8.74 19.90 -3.31
N LEU A 101 8.90 18.96 -4.24
CA LEU A 101 8.36 17.62 -4.10
C LEU A 101 9.08 16.85 -2.99
N VAL A 102 8.33 16.30 -2.04
CA VAL A 102 8.87 15.40 -1.03
C VAL A 102 8.94 13.99 -1.61
N ARG A 103 10.16 13.49 -1.86
CA ARG A 103 10.33 12.19 -2.53
C ARG A 103 9.97 11.04 -1.60
N MET A 104 8.85 10.38 -1.87
CA MET A 104 8.52 9.09 -1.27
C MET A 104 9.43 8.00 -1.85
N ASN A 105 10.12 7.27 -0.96
CA ASN A 105 11.12 6.26 -1.36
C ASN A 105 10.64 4.81 -1.14
N ARG A 106 9.66 4.60 -0.27
CA ARG A 106 9.11 3.29 0.08
C ARG A 106 7.63 3.40 0.38
N VAL A 107 6.89 2.36 0.06
CA VAL A 107 5.45 2.23 0.37
C VAL A 107 5.19 0.81 0.84
N ASN A 108 4.32 0.66 1.84
CA ASN A 108 3.83 -0.65 2.28
C ASN A 108 2.34 -0.74 2.01
N THR A 109 1.93 -1.79 1.31
CA THR A 109 0.52 -2.12 1.09
C THR A 109 0.13 -3.24 2.05
N TYR A 110 -0.94 -3.03 2.81
CA TYR A 110 -1.45 -3.98 3.79
C TYR A 110 -2.68 -4.69 3.23
N TYR A 111 -2.60 -6.00 3.09
CA TYR A 111 -3.72 -6.83 2.65
C TYR A 111 -4.35 -7.53 3.84
N LEU A 112 -5.57 -7.12 4.16
CA LEU A 112 -6.37 -7.76 5.20
C LEU A 112 -6.99 -9.05 4.66
N MET A 113 -6.85 -10.14 5.40
CA MET A 113 -7.54 -11.39 5.08
C MET A 113 -9.03 -11.23 5.40
N ARG A 114 -9.87 -11.11 4.37
CA ARG A 114 -11.32 -11.10 4.55
C ARG A 114 -11.83 -12.53 4.65
N ARG A 115 -12.60 -12.82 5.71
CA ARG A 115 -13.31 -14.08 5.94
C ARG A 115 -14.70 -14.02 5.31
#